data_AF-B1IGQ3-F1
#
_entry.id   AF-B1IGQ3-F1
#
_cell.length_a   1.000
_cell.length_b   1.000
_cell.length_c   1.000
_cell.angle_alpha   90.00
_cell.angle_beta   90.00
_cell.angle_gamma   90.00
#
_symmetry.space_group_name_H-M   'P 1'
#
loop_
_entity.id
_entity.type
_entity.pdbx_description
1 polymer ?
#
loop_
_entity_poly.entity_id
_entity_poly.type
_entity_poly.pdbx_seq_one_letter_code
_entity_poly.pdbx_strand_id
1 'polypeptide(L)'
;MKTYKTWEVIKMLAEDPKLKFEGKALNKLTKILSVNEHGILKCLQNKMEISIFAEEMWTLVEEPVSLMEMLNSDGKCRVEHELIDKNLQDEISTTDEITLKDYENLKANKYMPLHNLMSVLPWILNSQNFKEVIKNGKWYLEEDERHE
;
A
#
# COMPACT_ATOMS: atom_id res chain seq x y z
N MET A 1 -8.80 3.27 3.04
CA MET A 1 -8.23 4.07 1.94
C MET A 1 -8.98 5.38 1.85
N LYS A 2 -8.30 6.49 2.14
CA LYS A 2 -8.83 7.83 2.00
C LYS A 2 -8.98 8.18 0.52
N THR A 3 -10.04 8.89 0.17
CA THR A 3 -10.32 9.30 -1.20
C THR A 3 -10.27 10.82 -1.33
N TYR A 4 -9.84 11.29 -2.49
CA TYR A 4 -9.60 12.69 -2.80
C TYR A 4 -10.31 13.08 -4.09
N LYS A 5 -10.85 14.28 -4.17
CA LYS A 5 -11.39 14.85 -5.41
C LYS A 5 -10.24 15.29 -6.33
N THR A 6 -10.49 15.35 -7.64
CA THR A 6 -9.47 15.75 -8.63
C THR A 6 -8.76 17.07 -8.28
N TRP A 7 -9.47 18.10 -7.80
CA TRP A 7 -8.85 19.38 -7.45
C TRP A 7 -7.93 19.30 -6.22
N GLU A 8 -8.24 18.42 -5.26
CA GLU A 8 -7.37 18.15 -4.09
C GLU A 8 -6.10 17.46 -4.54
N VAL A 9 -6.24 16.46 -5.42
CA VAL A 9 -5.11 15.74 -6.01
C VAL A 9 -4.19 16.68 -6.78
N ILE A 10 -4.74 17.56 -7.62
CA ILE A 10 -3.93 18.56 -8.37
C ILE A 10 -3.16 19.46 -7.40
N LYS A 11 -3.79 19.90 -6.31
CA LYS A 11 -3.13 20.71 -5.28
C LYS A 11 -1.98 19.94 -4.62
N MET A 12 -2.23 18.71 -4.19
CA MET A 12 -1.21 17.85 -3.58
C MET A 12 -0.04 17.57 -4.53
N LEU A 13 -0.33 17.30 -5.81
CA LEU A 13 0.70 17.08 -6.84
C LEU A 13 1.53 18.33 -7.16
N ALA A 14 0.95 19.52 -7.00
CA ALA A 14 1.68 20.77 -7.14
C ALA A 14 2.63 21.02 -5.95
N GLU A 15 2.28 20.54 -4.76
CA GLU A 15 3.08 20.63 -3.54
C GLU A 15 4.17 19.53 -3.47
N ASP A 16 3.82 18.29 -3.83
CA ASP A 16 4.75 17.17 -3.95
C ASP A 16 4.56 16.41 -5.28
N PRO A 17 5.36 16.72 -6.31
CA PRO A 17 5.29 16.08 -7.62
C PRO A 17 5.61 14.59 -7.63
N LYS A 18 6.14 14.01 -6.54
CA LYS A 18 6.46 12.58 -6.46
C LYS A 18 5.22 11.72 -6.23
N LEU A 19 4.15 12.31 -5.70
CA LEU A 19 2.90 11.60 -5.43
C LEU A 19 2.28 11.05 -6.73
N LYS A 20 1.55 9.96 -6.59
CA LYS A 20 0.77 9.35 -7.66
C LYS A 20 -0.59 8.97 -7.10
N PHE A 21 -1.62 9.13 -7.90
CA PHE A 21 -2.99 8.82 -7.48
C PHE A 21 -3.63 7.87 -8.48
N GLU A 22 -4.35 6.89 -7.97
CA GLU A 22 -5.11 5.95 -8.78
C GLU A 22 -6.61 6.28 -8.74
N GLY A 23 -7.26 6.15 -9.89
CA GLY A 23 -8.71 6.32 -10.05
C GLY A 23 -9.30 5.10 -10.72
N LYS A 24 -10.56 4.78 -10.40
CA LYS A 24 -11.30 3.70 -11.07
C LYS A 24 -12.20 4.28 -12.15
N ALA A 25 -11.94 3.91 -13.40
CA ALA A 25 -12.84 4.22 -14.50
C ALA A 25 -14.09 3.32 -14.47
N LEU A 26 -15.17 3.77 -15.13
CA LEU A 26 -16.44 3.03 -15.28
C LEU A 26 -16.26 1.60 -15.84
N ASN A 27 -15.20 1.37 -16.63
CA ASN A 27 -14.87 0.08 -17.24
C ASN A 27 -13.91 -0.77 -16.39
N LYS A 28 -13.76 -0.48 -15.09
CA LYS A 28 -12.82 -1.14 -14.15
C LYS A 28 -11.33 -1.01 -14.51
N LEU A 29 -10.98 -0.18 -15.49
CA LEU A 29 -9.59 0.11 -15.78
C LEU A 29 -9.05 1.16 -14.81
N THR A 30 -7.83 0.94 -14.32
CA THR A 30 -7.13 1.89 -13.43
C THR A 30 -6.58 3.05 -14.26
N LYS A 31 -6.77 4.26 -13.74
CA LYS A 31 -6.13 5.49 -14.22
C LYS A 31 -5.08 5.91 -13.21
N ILE A 32 -3.94 6.43 -13.67
CA ILE A 32 -2.91 7.01 -12.80
C ILE A 32 -2.74 8.49 -13.12
N LEU A 33 -2.93 9.34 -12.12
CA LEU A 33 -2.69 10.77 -12.18
C LEU A 33 -1.36 11.09 -11.49
N SER A 34 -0.48 11.81 -12.18
CA SER A 34 0.88 12.14 -11.70
C SER A 34 1.40 13.42 -12.37
N VAL A 35 2.49 13.98 -11.87
CA VAL A 35 3.20 15.11 -12.46
C VAL A 35 4.59 14.67 -12.92
N ASN A 36 5.02 15.10 -14.10
CA ASN A 36 6.38 14.80 -14.58
C ASN A 36 7.42 15.82 -14.08
N GLU A 37 8.69 15.59 -14.39
CA GLU A 37 9.81 16.46 -14.02
C GLU A 37 9.71 17.92 -14.52
N HIS A 38 8.81 18.21 -15.45
CA HIS A 38 8.55 19.56 -15.97
C HIS A 38 7.30 20.22 -15.38
N GLY A 39 6.65 19.60 -14.38
CA GLY A 39 5.42 20.13 -13.78
C GLY A 39 4.16 19.89 -14.62
N ILE A 40 4.21 19.01 -15.63
CA ILE A 40 3.07 18.69 -16.48
C ILE A 40 2.27 17.57 -15.86
N LEU A 41 0.97 17.83 -15.61
CA LEU A 41 0.01 16.85 -15.16
C LEU A 41 -0.26 15.82 -16.26
N LYS A 42 -0.13 14.54 -15.93
CA LYS A 42 -0.39 13.41 -16.82
C LYS A 42 -1.39 12.45 -16.19
N CYS A 43 -2.43 12.12 -16.94
CA CYS A 43 -3.35 11.04 -16.59
C CYS A 43 -3.19 9.89 -17.59
N LEU A 44 -2.77 8.73 -17.11
CA LEU A 44 -2.56 7.53 -17.92
C LEU A 44 -3.62 6.48 -17.66
N GLN A 45 -4.20 5.94 -18.73
CA GLN A 45 -5.05 4.75 -18.71
C GLN A 45 -4.61 3.81 -19.82
N ASN A 46 -4.15 2.59 -19.49
CA ASN A 46 -3.59 1.64 -20.46
C ASN A 46 -2.51 2.26 -21.39
N LYS A 47 -1.62 3.09 -20.82
CA LYS A 47 -0.56 3.82 -21.55
C LYS A 47 -1.07 4.88 -22.54
N MET A 48 -2.36 5.20 -22.52
CA MET A 48 -2.93 6.33 -23.27
C MET A 48 -3.16 7.50 -22.33
N GLU A 49 -2.91 8.70 -22.84
CA GLU A 49 -3.28 9.94 -22.16
C GLU A 49 -4.79 10.18 -22.32
N ILE A 50 -5.45 10.54 -21.23
CA ILE A 50 -6.91 10.72 -21.20
C ILE A 50 -7.30 12.00 -20.46
N SER A 51 -8.50 12.49 -20.78
CA SER A 51 -9.15 13.55 -19.99
C SER A 51 -9.63 13.01 -18.64
N ILE A 52 -9.57 13.87 -17.61
CA ILE A 52 -10.06 13.58 -16.25
C ILE A 52 -11.34 14.37 -15.96
N PHE A 53 -12.26 13.78 -15.21
CA PHE A 53 -13.42 14.53 -14.70
C PHE A 53 -13.03 15.27 -13.42
N ALA A 54 -13.53 16.48 -13.23
CA ALA A 54 -13.25 17.28 -12.03
C ALA A 54 -13.81 16.65 -10.75
N GLU A 55 -14.88 15.86 -10.86
CA GLU A 55 -15.56 15.18 -9.75
C GLU A 55 -15.08 13.73 -9.55
N GLU A 56 -14.05 13.30 -10.27
CA GLU A 56 -13.48 11.97 -10.12
C GLU A 56 -12.83 11.82 -8.74
N MET A 57 -12.97 10.63 -8.15
CA MET A 57 -12.42 10.29 -6.84
C MET A 57 -11.17 9.43 -7.02
N TRP A 58 -10.15 9.75 -6.26
CA TRP A 58 -8.81 9.18 -6.37
C TRP A 58 -8.33 8.66 -5.02
N THR A 59 -7.50 7.63 -5.05
CA THR A 59 -6.76 7.13 -3.89
C THR A 59 -5.27 7.36 -4.12
N LEU A 60 -4.53 7.73 -3.08
CA LEU A 60 -3.08 7.85 -3.20
C LEU A 60 -2.48 6.46 -3.47
N VAL A 61 -1.57 6.38 -4.43
CA VAL A 61 -0.76 5.19 -4.67
C VAL A 61 0.35 5.19 -3.63
N GLU A 62 0.29 4.23 -2.72
CA GLU A 62 1.29 4.04 -1.69
C GLU A 62 2.58 3.52 -2.34
N GLU A 63 3.69 4.23 -2.14
CA GLU A 63 5.00 3.74 -2.55
C GLU A 63 5.64 2.94 -1.41
N PRO A 64 6.36 1.85 -1.72
CA PRO A 64 7.03 1.09 -0.69
C PRO A 64 8.19 1.89 -0.11
N VAL A 65 8.29 1.90 1.21
CA VAL A 65 9.42 2.44 1.97
C VAL A 65 10.50 1.37 2.16
N SER A 66 11.69 1.81 2.54
CA SER A 66 12.74 0.90 2.99
C SER A 66 12.39 0.26 4.33
N LEU A 67 12.96 -0.93 4.59
CA LEU A 67 12.86 -1.58 5.90
C LEU A 67 13.33 -0.64 7.04
N MET A 68 14.38 0.15 6.80
CA MET A 68 14.93 1.05 7.81
C MET A 68 13.99 2.22 8.11
N GLU A 69 13.32 2.78 7.11
CA GLU A 69 12.29 3.81 7.34
C GLU A 69 11.12 3.24 8.13
N MET A 70 10.69 2.02 7.79
CA MET A 70 9.63 1.34 8.54
C MET A 70 10.03 1.07 9.99
N LEU A 71 11.25 0.59 10.26
CA LEU A 71 11.74 0.34 11.62
C LEU A 71 11.86 1.60 12.48
N ASN A 72 12.02 2.77 11.86
CA ASN A 72 12.11 4.06 12.54
C ASN A 72 10.75 4.78 12.64
N SER A 73 9.67 4.15 12.17
CA SER A 73 8.31 4.68 12.26
C SER A 73 7.56 4.09 13.46
N ASP A 74 6.71 4.90 14.07
CA ASP A 74 5.74 4.45 15.08
C ASP A 74 4.41 3.99 14.45
N GLY A 75 4.26 4.17 13.13
CA GLY A 75 3.04 3.84 12.39
C GLY A 75 2.84 2.33 12.20
N LYS A 76 1.61 1.95 11.82
CA LYS A 76 1.34 0.59 11.37
C LYS A 76 1.98 0.35 10.01
N CYS A 77 2.30 -0.90 9.73
CA CYS A 77 2.92 -1.31 8.47
C CYS A 77 2.19 -2.49 7.84
N ARG A 78 2.44 -2.68 6.54
CA ARG A 78 2.16 -3.94 5.82
C ARG A 78 3.36 -4.27 4.94
N VAL A 79 3.48 -5.53 4.55
CA VAL A 79 4.55 -5.99 3.65
C VAL A 79 3.95 -6.86 2.56
N GLU A 80 4.38 -6.61 1.33
CA GLU A 80 4.03 -7.44 0.18
C GLU A 80 5.27 -8.20 -0.31
N HIS A 81 5.12 -9.50 -0.51
CA HIS A 81 6.14 -10.34 -1.11
C HIS A 81 5.50 -11.62 -1.65
N GLU A 82 5.94 -12.10 -2.81
CA GLU A 82 5.35 -13.28 -3.46
C GLU A 82 5.41 -14.56 -2.61
N LEU A 83 6.39 -14.66 -1.70
CA LEU A 83 6.49 -15.78 -0.76
C LEU A 83 5.38 -15.75 0.31
N ILE A 84 4.84 -14.58 0.65
CA ILE A 84 3.68 -14.50 1.55
C ILE A 84 2.47 -15.07 0.82
N ASP A 85 2.18 -14.55 -0.37
CA ASP A 85 1.03 -14.97 -1.17
C ASP A 85 1.03 -16.48 -1.47
N LYS A 86 2.20 -17.05 -1.78
CA LYS A 86 2.37 -18.50 -2.05
C LYS A 86 2.14 -19.39 -0.83
N ASN A 87 2.32 -18.87 0.38
CA ASN A 87 2.24 -19.65 1.63
C ASN A 87 1.01 -19.29 2.49
N LEU A 88 0.23 -18.28 2.09
CA LEU A 88 -1.07 -18.01 2.71
C LEU A 88 -2.02 -19.18 2.43
N GLN A 89 -2.57 -19.74 3.50
CA GLN A 89 -3.60 -20.77 3.47
C GLN A 89 -4.99 -20.15 3.66
N ASP A 90 -6.03 -20.90 3.31
CA ASP A 90 -7.38 -20.40 3.51
C ASP A 90 -7.73 -20.27 4.99
N GLU A 91 -7.26 -21.21 5.80
CA GLU A 91 -7.47 -21.30 7.25
C GLU A 91 -6.18 -21.68 7.95
N ILE A 92 -6.03 -21.27 9.22
CA ILE A 92 -4.97 -21.74 10.12
C ILE A 92 -5.61 -22.37 11.35
N SER A 93 -5.03 -23.45 11.88
CA SER A 93 -5.47 -24.05 13.14
C SER A 93 -4.70 -23.43 14.30
N THR A 94 -5.28 -22.42 14.93
CA THR A 94 -4.78 -21.87 16.19
C THR A 94 -5.94 -21.64 17.16
N THR A 95 -5.68 -21.82 18.45
CA THR A 95 -6.61 -21.44 19.53
C THR A 95 -6.33 -20.03 20.06
N ASP A 96 -5.26 -19.38 19.59
CA ASP A 96 -4.94 -18.01 19.96
C ASP A 96 -5.67 -17.03 19.04
N GLU A 97 -6.69 -16.36 19.59
CA GLU A 97 -7.51 -15.38 18.89
C GLU A 97 -6.69 -14.19 18.36
N ILE A 98 -5.60 -13.82 19.04
CA ILE A 98 -4.75 -12.70 18.62
C ILE A 98 -4.00 -13.08 17.34
N THR A 99 -3.32 -14.22 17.35
CA THR A 99 -2.64 -14.75 16.16
C THR A 99 -3.61 -14.95 15.00
N LEU A 100 -4.84 -15.44 15.25
CA LEU A 100 -5.86 -15.59 14.23
C LEU A 100 -6.22 -14.25 13.58
N LYS A 101 -6.46 -13.22 14.40
CA LYS A 101 -6.77 -11.87 13.91
C LYS A 101 -5.62 -11.25 13.11
N ASP A 102 -4.38 -11.42 13.57
CA ASP A 102 -3.21 -10.90 12.86
C ASP A 102 -2.99 -11.62 11.53
N TYR A 103 -3.26 -12.93 11.49
CA TYR A 103 -3.26 -13.71 10.25
C TYR A 103 -4.33 -13.23 9.26
N GLU A 104 -5.56 -13.02 9.72
CA GLU A 104 -6.64 -12.47 8.89
C GLU A 104 -6.30 -11.07 8.37
N ASN A 105 -5.66 -10.23 9.19
CA ASN A 105 -5.20 -8.92 8.74
C ASN A 105 -4.11 -9.04 7.67
N LEU A 106 -3.15 -9.96 7.82
CA LEU A 106 -2.11 -10.21 6.82
C LEU A 106 -2.74 -10.70 5.51
N LYS A 107 -3.65 -11.68 5.58
CA LYS A 107 -4.37 -12.22 4.41
C LYS A 107 -5.20 -11.14 3.70
N ALA A 108 -5.78 -10.21 4.45
CA ALA A 108 -6.53 -9.08 3.92
C ALA A 108 -5.64 -7.90 3.48
N ASN A 109 -4.31 -8.03 3.53
CA ASN A 109 -3.33 -6.99 3.21
C ASN A 109 -3.57 -5.69 4.00
N LYS A 110 -3.96 -5.80 5.27
CA LYS A 110 -4.22 -4.67 6.17
C LYS A 110 -2.96 -4.23 6.90
N TYR A 111 -2.92 -2.94 7.22
CA TYR A 111 -1.93 -2.36 8.12
C TYR A 111 -2.07 -2.91 9.55
N MET A 112 -0.94 -3.26 10.16
CA MET A 112 -0.87 -3.72 11.55
C MET A 112 0.44 -3.27 12.22
N PRO A 113 0.53 -3.29 13.56
CA PRO A 113 1.78 -3.03 14.25
C PRO A 113 2.89 -3.98 13.79
N LEU A 114 4.12 -3.48 13.68
CA LEU A 114 5.26 -4.29 13.23
C LEU A 114 5.44 -5.59 14.01
N HIS A 115 5.29 -5.54 15.34
CA HIS A 115 5.46 -6.73 16.17
C HIS A 115 4.43 -7.83 15.89
N ASN A 116 3.19 -7.47 15.51
CA ASN A 116 2.16 -8.42 15.08
C ASN A 116 2.53 -9.04 13.73
N LEU A 117 3.04 -8.24 12.81
CA LEU A 117 3.50 -8.74 11.52
C LEU A 117 4.68 -9.72 11.70
N MET A 118 5.62 -9.39 12.59
CA MET A 118 6.76 -10.23 12.92
C MET A 118 6.38 -11.51 13.68
N SER A 119 5.26 -11.51 14.42
CA SER A 119 4.78 -12.70 15.12
C SER A 119 4.06 -13.66 14.18
N VAL A 120 3.35 -13.17 13.16
CA VAL A 120 2.55 -14.00 12.25
C VAL A 120 3.34 -14.55 11.06
N LEU A 121 4.29 -13.79 10.50
CA LEU A 121 5.07 -14.24 9.34
C LEU A 121 5.78 -15.60 9.53
N PRO A 122 6.36 -15.94 10.71
CA PRO A 122 6.96 -17.24 10.95
C PRO A 122 5.99 -18.43 10.93
N TRP A 123 4.67 -18.19 11.05
CA TRP A 123 3.67 -19.26 10.95
C TRP A 123 3.46 -19.76 9.52
N ILE A 124 3.70 -18.89 8.53
CA ILE A 124 3.56 -19.24 7.11
C ILE A 124 4.90 -19.41 6.40
N LEU A 125 5.98 -18.83 6.93
CA LEU A 125 7.30 -18.87 6.31
C LEU A 125 8.29 -19.68 7.14
N ASN A 126 9.03 -20.56 6.48
CA ASN A 126 10.25 -21.11 7.07
C ASN A 126 11.31 -19.99 7.27
N SER A 127 12.35 -20.27 8.06
CA SER A 127 13.36 -19.27 8.41
C SER A 127 14.06 -18.62 7.22
N GLN A 128 14.26 -19.35 6.11
CA GLN A 128 14.89 -18.81 4.91
C GLN A 128 13.95 -17.85 4.19
N ASN A 129 12.70 -18.24 3.97
CA ASN A 129 11.69 -17.40 3.33
C ASN A 129 11.37 -16.17 4.17
N PHE A 130 11.33 -16.31 5.50
CA PHE A 130 11.16 -15.18 6.40
C PHE A 130 12.25 -14.13 6.19
N LYS A 131 13.53 -14.53 6.21
CA LYS A 131 14.65 -13.61 5.96
C LYS A 131 14.57 -12.94 4.59
N GLU A 132 14.15 -13.69 3.58
CA GLU A 132 13.97 -13.16 2.22
C GLU A 132 12.89 -12.08 2.19
N VAL A 133 11.74 -12.32 2.82
CA VAL A 133 10.67 -11.33 2.97
C VAL A 133 11.14 -10.09 3.74
N ILE A 134 11.91 -10.27 4.82
CA ILE A 134 12.44 -9.11 5.56
C ILE A 134 13.34 -8.25 4.68
N LYS A 135 14.21 -8.88 3.89
CA LYS A 135 15.22 -8.20 3.08
C LYS A 135 14.64 -7.54 1.83
N ASN A 136 13.74 -8.24 1.14
CA ASN A 136 13.30 -7.92 -0.22
C ASN A 136 11.79 -7.63 -0.31
N GLY A 137 11.07 -7.67 0.82
CA GLY A 137 9.68 -7.27 0.91
C GLY A 137 9.47 -5.80 0.57
N LYS A 138 8.33 -5.49 -0.03
CA LYS A 138 7.86 -4.12 -0.23
C LYS A 138 7.12 -3.69 1.03
N TRP A 139 7.71 -2.80 1.80
CA TRP A 139 7.15 -2.31 3.06
C TRP A 139 6.33 -1.07 2.81
N TYR A 140 5.17 -0.95 3.43
CA TYR A 140 4.34 0.24 3.36
C TYR A 140 3.99 0.68 4.77
N LEU A 141 3.91 2.00 4.99
CA LEU A 141 3.48 2.60 6.24
C LEU A 141 2.07 3.16 6.06
N GLU A 142 1.23 2.96 7.08
CA GLU A 142 -0.06 3.64 7.15
C GLU A 142 0.20 5.14 7.25
N GLU A 143 -0.40 5.94 6.37
CA GLU A 143 -0.34 7.39 6.49
C GLU A 143 -0.92 7.79 7.85
N ASP A 144 -0.08 8.40 8.70
CA ASP A 144 -0.58 9.05 9.90
C ASP A 144 -1.60 10.11 9.51
N GLU A 145 -2.77 10.12 10.15
CA GLU A 145 -3.73 11.24 10.08
C GLU A 145 -3.18 12.52 10.75
N ARG A 146 -1.88 12.80 10.64
CA ARG A 146 -1.25 14.03 11.12
C ARG A 146 -1.47 15.15 10.11
N HIS A 147 -2.70 15.63 10.05
CA HIS A 147 -3.02 16.98 9.62
C HIS A 147 -3.82 17.67 10.71
N GLU A 148 -3.12 18.31 11.66
CA GLU A 148 -3.52 19.60 12.25
C GLU A 148 -2.28 20.45 12.48
#